data_AF-A0A093HSG7-F1
#
_entry.id   AF-A0A093HSG7-F1
#
_cell.length_a   1.000
_cell.length_b   1.000
_cell.length_c   1.000
_cell.angle_alpha   90.00
_cell.angle_beta   90.00
_cell.angle_gamma   90.00
#
_symmetry.space_group_name_H-M   'P 1'
#
loop_
_entity.id
_entity.type
_entity.pdbx_description
1 polymer ?
#
loop_
_entity_poly.entity_id
_entity_poly.type
_entity_poly.pdbx_seq_one_letter_code
_entity_poly.pdbx_strand_id
1 'polypeptide(L)'
;MPHYKDTFIHTKATTGSLCCVLPQSEDVTEELSEEESRIVQQAQRTALEVMEDTLKKDQVLIKNLKDVVVLDRGSKGDGCWVERYAMLTEKLLRRLILQLEQAAFQKNPCKARSYAYVKKNTPDRTIYLCPLFWQAPRELEKDSQPGTLIHEASHFLGLHDITYTTASFQVGTGGAVIWTDSCTPVFESLRKALLNANSIEYEFEIVLKHQEPYQGDRYAC
;
A
#
# COMPACT_ATOMS: atom_id res chain seq x y z
N MET A 1 -33.29 -25.77 -14.06
CA MET A 1 -32.29 -25.85 -15.14
C MET A 1 -32.48 -24.65 -16.05
N PRO A 2 -31.43 -23.90 -16.39
CA PRO A 2 -30.43 -23.27 -15.51
C PRO A 2 -30.51 -21.71 -15.71
N HIS A 3 -29.54 -20.81 -15.50
CA HIS A 3 -28.17 -20.79 -14.94
C HIS A 3 -27.91 -19.36 -14.39
N TYR A 4 -27.14 -19.23 -13.29
CA TYR A 4 -25.97 -18.34 -13.06
C TYR A 4 -25.88 -16.93 -13.74
N LYS A 5 -25.33 -15.87 -13.11
CA LYS A 5 -24.40 -15.78 -11.96
C LYS A 5 -24.81 -14.64 -10.99
N ASP A 6 -24.58 -14.85 -9.69
CA ASP A 6 -24.37 -13.74 -8.76
C ASP A 6 -22.97 -13.17 -8.95
N THR A 7 -22.86 -11.85 -9.14
CA THR A 7 -21.56 -11.15 -9.26
C THR A 7 -21.26 -10.43 -7.94
N PHE A 8 -20.83 -11.19 -6.93
CA PHE A 8 -20.33 -10.63 -5.67
C PHE A 8 -18.97 -9.95 -5.90
N ILE A 9 -19.02 -8.65 -6.23
CA ILE A 9 -17.82 -7.80 -6.23
C ILE A 9 -17.39 -7.59 -4.78
N HIS A 10 -16.36 -8.32 -4.35
CA HIS A 10 -15.74 -8.19 -3.03
C HIS A 10 -14.89 -6.91 -2.92
N THR A 11 -15.51 -5.73 -3.03
CA THR A 11 -14.88 -4.48 -2.57
C THR A 11 -14.81 -4.48 -1.04
N LYS A 12 -13.61 -4.22 -0.49
CA LYS A 12 -13.29 -3.91 0.93
C LYS A 12 -14.49 -3.20 1.59
N ALA A 13 -15.25 -3.94 2.41
CA ALA A 13 -16.59 -3.53 2.83
C ALA A 13 -16.54 -2.20 3.62
N THR A 14 -17.65 -1.45 3.62
CA THR A 14 -17.76 -0.07 4.16
C THR A 14 -17.64 0.04 5.70
N THR A 15 -17.02 -0.94 6.36
CA THR A 15 -16.43 -0.81 7.68
C THR A 15 -14.94 -0.54 7.54
N GLY A 16 -14.57 0.74 7.43
CA GLY A 16 -13.18 1.17 7.54
C GLY A 16 -12.67 0.86 8.95
N SER A 17 -12.06 -0.31 9.14
CA SER A 17 -11.31 -0.64 10.34
C SER A 17 -10.08 0.26 10.35
N LEU A 18 -10.17 1.43 11.00
CA LEU A 18 -8.99 2.14 11.47
C LEU A 18 -8.05 1.14 12.15
N CYS A 19 -6.75 1.28 11.92
CA CYS A 19 -5.71 0.73 12.79
C CYS A 19 -5.71 1.53 14.11
N CYS A 20 -6.80 1.37 14.88
CA CYS A 20 -7.12 2.16 16.04
C CYS A 20 -6.06 1.97 17.13
N VAL A 21 -5.58 3.11 17.64
CA VAL A 21 -4.99 3.20 18.97
C VAL A 21 -6.14 2.96 19.97
N LEU A 22 -6.31 1.70 20.37
CA LEU A 22 -7.30 1.28 21.36
C LEU A 22 -6.78 1.50 22.80
N PRO A 23 -7.67 1.53 23.80
CA PRO A 23 -7.27 1.53 25.21
C PRO A 23 -6.40 0.31 25.57
N GLN A 24 -5.59 0.44 26.62
CA GLN A 24 -4.54 -0.52 27.02
C GLN A 24 -5.05 -1.90 27.51
N SER A 25 -6.33 -2.25 27.34
CA SER A 25 -6.98 -3.40 28.00
C SER A 25 -7.16 -4.66 27.15
N GLU A 26 -6.89 -4.63 25.84
CA GLU A 26 -7.10 -5.78 24.92
C GLU A 26 -5.89 -6.04 23.99
N ASP A 27 -4.70 -5.66 24.43
CA ASP A 27 -3.45 -5.81 23.67
C ASP A 27 -2.78 -7.17 23.98
N VAL A 28 -3.54 -8.26 23.83
CA VAL A 28 -3.02 -9.64 23.97
C VAL A 28 -2.14 -9.94 22.76
N THR A 29 -0.86 -10.19 23.02
CA THR A 29 0.16 -10.43 21.99
C THR A 29 0.85 -11.78 22.22
N GLU A 30 0.89 -12.60 21.17
CA GLU A 30 1.46 -13.94 21.18
C GLU A 30 2.62 -14.05 20.19
N GLU A 31 3.53 -15.00 20.43
CA GLU A 31 4.55 -15.40 19.47
C GLU A 31 3.94 -16.16 18.27
N LEU A 32 4.63 -16.12 17.14
CA LEU A 32 4.24 -16.90 15.96
C LEU A 32 4.70 -18.35 16.11
N SER A 33 3.83 -19.31 15.78
CA SER A 33 4.24 -20.69 15.54
C SER A 33 5.17 -20.79 14.33
N GLU A 34 5.84 -21.93 14.15
CA GLU A 34 6.75 -22.11 13.00
C GLU A 34 6.07 -21.88 11.65
N GLU A 35 4.83 -22.33 11.46
CA GLU A 35 4.10 -22.13 10.20
C GLU A 35 3.66 -20.67 10.01
N GLU A 36 3.12 -20.03 11.05
CA GLU A 36 2.82 -18.59 11.02
C GLU A 36 4.08 -17.76 10.70
N SER A 37 5.23 -18.13 11.26
CA SER A 37 6.52 -17.49 11.00
C SER A 37 6.98 -17.69 9.54
N ARG A 38 6.85 -18.91 8.98
CA ARG A 38 7.16 -19.20 7.57
C ARG A 38 6.27 -18.41 6.61
N ILE A 39 4.96 -18.31 6.90
CA ILE A 39 3.99 -17.51 6.13
C ILE A 39 4.42 -16.04 6.11
N VAL A 40 4.73 -15.48 7.28
CA VAL A 40 5.14 -14.07 7.42
C VAL A 40 6.47 -13.79 6.74
N GLN A 41 7.47 -14.68 6.88
CA GLN A 41 8.75 -14.55 6.19
C GLN A 41 8.59 -14.60 4.66
N GLN A 42 7.65 -15.38 4.12
CA GLN A 42 7.37 -15.39 2.69
C GLN A 42 6.66 -14.10 2.25
N ALA A 43 5.66 -13.62 3.00
CA ALA A 43 5.01 -12.33 2.71
C ALA A 43 6.01 -11.15 2.79
N GLN A 44 6.90 -11.16 3.79
CA GLN A 44 7.98 -10.18 3.97
C GLN A 44 8.94 -10.22 2.78
N ARG A 45 9.33 -11.42 2.31
CA ARG A 45 10.19 -11.58 1.13
C ARG A 45 9.52 -11.05 -0.13
N THR A 46 8.29 -11.46 -0.43
CA THR A 46 7.55 -10.99 -1.61
C THR A 46 7.41 -9.46 -1.63
N ALA A 47 7.16 -8.84 -0.46
CA ALA A 47 7.10 -7.40 -0.31
C ALA A 47 8.47 -6.70 -0.49
N LEU A 48 9.57 -7.29 -0.01
CA LEU A 48 10.93 -6.77 -0.25
C LEU A 48 11.32 -6.89 -1.73
N GLU A 49 11.05 -8.03 -2.37
CA GLU A 49 11.38 -8.30 -3.78
C GLU A 49 10.74 -7.29 -4.73
N VAL A 50 9.44 -6.96 -4.56
CA VAL A 50 8.78 -5.95 -5.41
C VAL A 50 9.28 -4.53 -5.14
N MET A 51 9.65 -4.21 -3.88
CA MET A 51 10.22 -2.91 -3.54
C MET A 51 11.64 -2.74 -4.11
N GLU A 52 12.48 -3.78 -4.07
CA GLU A 52 13.80 -3.79 -4.69
C GLU A 52 13.74 -3.77 -6.22
N ASP A 53 12.76 -4.45 -6.82
CA ASP A 53 12.54 -4.39 -8.26
C ASP A 53 12.05 -3.00 -8.72
N THR A 54 11.19 -2.37 -7.93
CA THR A 54 10.76 -0.98 -8.14
C THR A 54 11.94 0.00 -8.08
N LEU A 55 12.95 -0.23 -7.24
CA LEU A 55 14.19 0.58 -7.23
C LEU A 55 15.02 0.49 -8.52
N LYS A 56 14.84 -0.57 -9.33
CA LYS A 56 15.49 -0.73 -10.64
C LYS A 56 14.72 -0.01 -11.75
N LYS A 57 13.45 0.33 -11.52
CA LYS A 57 12.52 0.93 -12.49
C LYS A 57 12.49 2.46 -12.34
N ASP A 58 13.60 3.11 -12.64
CA ASP A 58 13.82 4.58 -12.50
C ASP A 58 12.78 5.49 -13.20
N GLN A 59 11.92 4.94 -14.07
CA GLN A 59 10.77 5.61 -14.69
C GLN A 59 9.52 5.68 -13.80
N VAL A 60 9.34 4.80 -12.79
CA VAL A 60 8.12 4.81 -11.94
C VAL A 60 8.27 5.70 -10.69
N LEU A 61 9.50 6.12 -10.37
CA LEU A 61 9.86 6.88 -9.18
C LEU A 61 9.86 8.39 -9.45
N ILE A 62 9.23 9.16 -8.55
CA ILE A 62 9.30 10.63 -8.57
C ILE A 62 10.63 11.07 -7.98
N LYS A 63 11.48 11.68 -8.82
CA LYS A 63 12.86 12.07 -8.46
C LYS A 63 12.90 13.25 -7.49
N ASN A 64 11.96 14.19 -7.63
CA ASN A 64 11.84 15.35 -6.76
C ASN A 64 10.37 15.81 -6.68
N LEU A 65 9.80 15.82 -5.47
CA LEU A 65 8.41 16.21 -5.23
C LEU A 65 8.13 17.70 -5.51
N LYS A 66 9.16 18.55 -5.61
CA LYS A 66 9.00 19.98 -5.95
C LYS A 66 8.75 20.22 -7.44
N ASP A 67 9.10 19.26 -8.28
CA ASP A 67 9.01 19.38 -9.75
C ASP A 67 7.68 18.81 -10.27
N VAL A 68 6.80 18.39 -9.35
CA VAL A 68 5.46 17.87 -9.62
C VAL A 68 4.51 19.03 -9.94
N VAL A 69 4.07 19.09 -11.20
CA VAL A 69 3.05 20.02 -11.69
C VAL A 69 1.67 19.36 -11.56
N VAL A 70 0.72 20.03 -10.90
CA VAL A 70 -0.67 19.57 -10.86
C VAL A 70 -1.52 20.37 -11.85
N LEU A 71 -2.30 19.66 -12.66
CA LEU A 71 -3.27 20.19 -13.61
C LEU A 71 -4.71 19.95 -13.12
N ASP A 72 -5.58 20.91 -13.42
CA ASP A 72 -6.98 20.95 -12.99
C ASP A 72 -7.98 20.61 -14.12
N ARG A 73 -9.26 20.92 -13.92
CA ARG A 73 -10.33 20.64 -14.88
C ARG A 73 -10.34 21.67 -16.02
N GLY A 74 -9.48 21.43 -17.00
CA GLY A 74 -9.44 22.15 -18.28
C GLY A 74 -8.19 21.80 -19.10
N SER A 75 -7.10 21.45 -18.40
CA SER A 75 -5.78 21.24 -18.99
C SER A 75 -5.45 19.78 -19.36
N LYS A 76 -6.43 18.85 -19.30
CA LYS A 76 -6.21 17.44 -19.65
C LYS A 76 -6.29 17.22 -21.17
N GLY A 77 -5.18 17.43 -21.85
CA GLY A 77 -5.02 17.07 -23.27
C GLY A 77 -4.84 15.57 -23.51
N ASP A 78 -4.76 15.19 -24.79
CA ASP A 78 -4.74 13.81 -25.33
C ASP A 78 -3.45 13.00 -25.04
N GLY A 79 -2.71 13.36 -23.99
CA GLY A 79 -1.50 12.65 -23.58
C GLY A 79 -1.78 11.25 -23.02
N CYS A 80 -0.73 10.44 -22.92
CA CYS A 80 -0.79 9.18 -22.19
C CYS A 80 -0.91 9.47 -20.68
N TRP A 81 -1.95 8.91 -20.05
CA TRP A 81 -2.20 9.02 -18.62
C TRP A 81 -2.17 7.62 -17.99
N VAL A 82 -1.55 7.50 -16.81
CA VAL A 82 -1.42 6.28 -16.02
C VAL A 82 -2.13 6.47 -14.69
N GLU A 83 -2.84 5.45 -14.22
CA GLU A 83 -3.40 5.43 -12.86
C GLU A 83 -2.31 5.08 -11.84
N ARG A 84 -2.17 5.89 -10.79
CA ARG A 84 -1.22 5.70 -9.68
C ARG A 84 -1.94 5.92 -8.35
N TYR A 85 -1.47 5.29 -7.28
CA TYR A 85 -2.03 5.41 -5.92
C TYR A 85 -1.09 6.14 -4.96
N ALA A 86 0.24 6.05 -5.14
CA ALA A 86 1.23 6.74 -4.29
C ALA A 86 2.35 7.46 -5.06
N MET A 87 2.90 8.49 -4.42
CA MET A 87 4.09 9.22 -4.85
C MET A 87 5.36 8.58 -4.30
N LEU A 88 5.78 7.46 -4.90
CA LEU A 88 7.03 6.81 -4.52
C LEU A 88 8.24 7.64 -4.95
N THR A 89 9.14 7.90 -3.99
CA THR A 89 10.48 8.44 -4.24
C THR A 89 11.51 7.37 -3.85
N GLU A 90 12.68 7.37 -4.48
CA GLU A 90 13.76 6.42 -4.14
C GLU A 90 14.10 6.44 -2.64
N LYS A 91 14.13 7.64 -2.04
CA LYS A 91 14.38 7.85 -0.61
C LYS A 91 13.28 7.27 0.29
N LEU A 92 12.01 7.33 -0.13
CA LEU A 92 10.90 6.70 0.58
C LEU A 92 11.03 5.18 0.50
N LEU A 93 11.27 4.66 -0.71
CA LEU A 93 11.33 3.23 -0.99
C LEU A 93 12.49 2.52 -0.27
N ARG A 94 13.71 3.09 -0.31
CA ARG A 94 14.85 2.59 0.48
C ARG A 94 14.58 2.61 1.98
N ARG A 95 13.80 3.59 2.47
CA ARG A 95 13.40 3.64 3.89
C ARG A 95 12.35 2.59 4.24
N LEU A 96 11.41 2.29 3.34
CA LEU A 96 10.38 1.25 3.54
C LEU A 96 11.01 -0.14 3.63
N ILE A 97 11.91 -0.47 2.70
CA ILE A 97 12.75 -1.68 2.75
C ILE A 97 13.42 -1.78 4.12
N LEU A 98 14.15 -0.74 4.55
CA LEU A 98 14.83 -0.70 5.85
C LEU A 98 13.88 -0.79 7.08
N GLN A 99 12.59 -0.46 6.93
CA GLN A 99 11.62 -0.72 8.01
C GLN A 99 11.21 -2.18 8.03
N LEU A 100 10.89 -2.74 6.86
CA LEU A 100 10.38 -4.11 6.72
C LEU A 100 11.47 -5.17 6.98
N GLU A 101 12.72 -4.93 6.58
CA GLU A 101 13.89 -5.75 6.95
C GLU A 101 14.09 -5.82 8.48
N GLN A 102 13.80 -4.73 9.17
CA GLN A 102 14.01 -4.56 10.62
C GLN A 102 12.72 -4.74 11.42
N ALA A 103 11.65 -5.23 10.79
CA ALA A 103 10.37 -5.47 11.43
C ALA A 103 10.40 -6.75 12.27
N ALA A 104 9.89 -6.66 13.50
CA ALA A 104 9.55 -7.82 14.30
C ALA A 104 8.06 -8.17 14.07
N PHE A 105 7.70 -9.43 14.26
CA PHE A 105 6.33 -9.90 14.06
C PHE A 105 5.82 -10.63 15.30
N GLN A 106 4.63 -10.24 15.74
CA GLN A 106 3.84 -10.91 16.78
C GLN A 106 2.39 -11.00 16.28
N LYS A 107 1.54 -11.81 16.93
CA LYS A 107 0.11 -11.87 16.58
C LYS A 107 -0.77 -11.36 17.72
N ASN A 108 -1.89 -10.73 17.39
CA ASN A 108 -2.96 -10.39 18.31
C ASN A 108 -4.25 -11.07 17.82
N PRO A 109 -4.72 -12.16 18.46
CA PRO A 109 -5.91 -12.88 18.02
C PRO A 109 -7.23 -12.16 18.35
N CYS A 110 -7.23 -11.20 19.28
CA CYS A 110 -8.44 -10.51 19.74
C CYS A 110 -9.01 -9.55 18.69
N LYS A 111 -8.17 -8.94 17.85
CA LYS A 111 -8.61 -7.96 16.82
C LYS A 111 -9.17 -8.63 15.55
N ALA A 112 -10.21 -9.45 15.69
CA ALA A 112 -10.77 -10.31 14.64
C ALA A 112 -11.29 -9.62 13.35
N ARG A 113 -11.32 -8.27 13.29
CA ARG A 113 -11.76 -7.48 12.14
C ARG A 113 -10.65 -6.61 11.52
N SER A 114 -9.40 -6.82 11.91
CA SER A 114 -8.22 -6.10 11.43
C SER A 114 -7.24 -7.05 10.75
N TYR A 115 -6.44 -6.51 9.82
CA TYR A 115 -5.35 -7.24 9.16
C TYR A 115 -4.10 -7.24 10.03
N ALA A 116 -3.61 -6.05 10.38
CA ALA A 116 -2.51 -5.86 11.33
C ALA A 116 -2.69 -4.52 12.08
N TYR A 117 -1.67 -4.14 12.86
CA TYR A 117 -1.41 -2.77 13.32
C TYR A 117 0.05 -2.65 13.80
N VAL A 118 0.60 -1.44 13.78
CA VAL A 118 1.79 -1.07 14.57
C VAL A 118 1.42 -0.19 15.77
N LYS A 119 2.31 -0.12 16.76
CA LYS A 119 2.18 0.82 17.88
C LYS A 119 2.87 2.14 17.53
N LYS A 120 2.19 3.26 17.80
CA LYS A 120 2.76 4.60 17.61
C LYS A 120 3.70 4.95 18.77
N ASN A 121 4.83 5.57 18.44
CA ASN A 121 5.85 6.04 19.38
C ASN A 121 6.58 4.96 20.22
N THR A 122 6.45 3.67 19.88
CA THR A 122 7.31 2.64 20.49
C THR A 122 8.59 2.45 19.65
N PRO A 123 9.74 2.09 20.27
CA PRO A 123 11.02 1.98 19.57
C PRO A 123 11.19 0.64 18.84
N ASP A 124 10.39 -0.37 19.19
CA ASP A 124 10.33 -1.67 18.54
C ASP A 124 9.49 -1.58 17.26
N ARG A 125 10.03 -2.07 16.14
CA ARG A 125 9.33 -2.10 14.85
C ARG A 125 8.42 -3.33 14.75
N THR A 126 7.59 -3.54 15.76
CA THR A 126 6.73 -4.72 15.85
C THR A 126 5.44 -4.49 15.06
N ILE A 127 5.23 -5.32 14.05
CA ILE A 127 3.97 -5.44 13.32
C ILE A 127 3.13 -6.54 14.01
N TYR A 128 1.94 -6.18 14.46
CA TYR A 128 1.02 -7.06 15.19
C TYR A 128 -0.04 -7.61 14.24
N LEU A 129 0.08 -8.88 13.89
CA LEU A 129 -0.72 -9.57 12.89
C LEU A 129 -2.05 -10.07 13.48
N CYS A 130 -3.15 -9.80 12.80
CA CYS A 130 -4.50 -10.05 13.30
C CYS A 130 -5.26 -11.04 12.39
N PRO A 131 -6.41 -11.58 12.82
CA PRO A 131 -7.07 -12.69 12.13
C PRO A 131 -7.39 -12.52 10.64
N LEU A 132 -7.50 -11.29 10.09
CA LEU A 132 -7.70 -11.12 8.65
C LEU A 132 -6.41 -11.31 7.83
N PHE A 133 -5.22 -11.02 8.37
CA PHE A 133 -3.96 -11.25 7.66
C PHE A 133 -3.77 -12.73 7.31
N TRP A 134 -4.09 -13.63 8.23
CA TRP A 134 -4.01 -15.08 7.99
C TRP A 134 -5.02 -15.60 6.94
N GLN A 135 -6.03 -14.80 6.60
CA GLN A 135 -7.04 -15.09 5.57
C GLN A 135 -6.78 -14.35 4.24
N ALA A 136 -5.87 -13.38 4.22
CA ALA A 136 -5.53 -12.57 3.06
C ALA A 136 -4.73 -13.38 2.00
N PRO A 137 -4.76 -12.98 0.71
CA PRO A 137 -3.92 -13.55 -0.33
C PRO A 137 -2.43 -13.61 0.07
N ARG A 138 -1.77 -14.76 -0.15
CA ARG A 138 -0.32 -14.94 0.11
C ARG A 138 0.56 -14.31 -0.97
N GLU A 139 0.05 -14.22 -2.19
CA GLU A 139 0.70 -13.58 -3.33
C GLU A 139 0.39 -12.08 -3.35
N LEU A 140 1.14 -11.30 -4.15
CA LEU A 140 0.98 -9.85 -4.25
C LEU A 140 -0.25 -9.48 -5.10
N GLU A 141 -1.41 -9.63 -4.49
CA GLU A 141 -2.71 -9.19 -5.01
C GLU A 141 -3.26 -8.06 -4.13
N LYS A 142 -4.51 -7.64 -4.35
CA LYS A 142 -5.13 -6.57 -3.56
C LYS A 142 -5.54 -7.07 -2.16
N ASP A 143 -5.34 -6.23 -1.14
CA ASP A 143 -5.67 -6.49 0.27
C ASP A 143 -4.94 -7.77 0.78
N SER A 144 -3.67 -7.93 0.39
CA SER A 144 -2.84 -9.13 0.54
C SER A 144 -1.96 -9.13 1.80
N GLN A 145 -1.35 -10.28 2.10
CA GLN A 145 -0.31 -10.40 3.13
C GLN A 145 0.91 -9.50 2.85
N PRO A 146 1.62 -9.59 1.70
CA PRO A 146 2.75 -8.70 1.41
C PRO A 146 2.35 -7.22 1.39
N GLY A 147 1.19 -6.86 0.83
CA GLY A 147 0.70 -5.48 0.84
C GLY A 147 0.39 -4.95 2.25
N THR A 148 -0.21 -5.77 3.12
CA THR A 148 -0.39 -5.45 4.55
C THR A 148 0.95 -5.15 5.23
N LEU A 149 2.01 -5.92 4.92
CA LEU A 149 3.32 -5.66 5.52
C LEU A 149 3.96 -4.35 5.02
N ILE A 150 3.74 -3.99 3.75
CA ILE A 150 4.17 -2.69 3.19
C ILE A 150 3.38 -1.53 3.84
N HIS A 151 2.07 -1.69 4.03
CA HIS A 151 1.19 -0.74 4.71
C HIS A 151 1.71 -0.43 6.12
N GLU A 152 1.87 -1.45 6.95
CA GLU A 152 2.31 -1.31 8.34
C GLU A 152 3.75 -0.78 8.45
N ALA A 153 4.66 -1.24 7.58
CA ALA A 153 6.03 -0.71 7.51
C ALA A 153 6.06 0.80 7.17
N SER A 154 5.06 1.32 6.45
CA SER A 154 4.96 2.75 6.12
C SER A 154 4.62 3.62 7.34
N HIS A 155 3.90 3.10 8.35
CA HIS A 155 3.58 3.86 9.56
C HIS A 155 4.84 4.21 10.37
N PHE A 156 5.86 3.33 10.40
CA PHE A 156 7.16 3.63 11.02
C PHE A 156 7.90 4.80 10.33
N LEU A 157 7.53 5.16 9.09
CA LEU A 157 8.05 6.33 8.38
C LEU A 157 7.22 7.60 8.60
N GLY A 158 6.10 7.51 9.31
CA GLY A 158 5.18 8.60 9.59
C GLY A 158 3.94 8.66 8.68
N LEU A 159 3.63 7.61 7.91
CA LEU A 159 2.37 7.55 7.14
C LEU A 159 1.17 7.20 8.02
N HIS A 160 -0.03 7.45 7.51
CA HIS A 160 -1.29 7.47 8.27
C HIS A 160 -2.44 6.80 7.51
N ASP A 161 -3.47 6.38 8.24
CA ASP A 161 -4.77 6.02 7.68
C ASP A 161 -5.57 7.28 7.36
N ILE A 162 -5.42 7.79 6.14
CA ILE A 162 -6.19 8.93 5.64
C ILE A 162 -7.46 8.43 4.95
N THR A 163 -7.36 7.31 4.21
CA THR A 163 -8.53 6.55 3.74
C THR A 163 -8.17 5.11 3.37
N TYR A 164 -9.10 4.19 3.63
CA TYR A 164 -9.06 2.80 3.16
C TYR A 164 -9.67 2.63 1.75
N THR A 165 -10.38 3.66 1.24
CA THR A 165 -10.88 3.67 -0.14
C THR A 165 -9.71 3.80 -1.11
N THR A 166 -9.69 3.02 -2.20
CA THR A 166 -8.78 3.23 -3.33
C THR A 166 -8.89 4.67 -3.83
N ALA A 167 -7.82 5.45 -3.63
CA ALA A 167 -7.75 6.87 -4.00
C ALA A 167 -6.57 7.05 -4.96
N SER A 168 -6.87 6.94 -6.25
CA SER A 168 -5.90 7.13 -7.33
C SER A 168 -5.81 8.58 -7.80
N PHE A 169 -4.76 8.85 -8.55
CA PHE A 169 -4.57 10.04 -9.37
C PHE A 169 -4.05 9.62 -10.75
N GLN A 170 -4.15 10.51 -11.73
CA GLN A 170 -3.67 10.25 -13.08
C GLN A 170 -2.33 10.96 -13.27
N VAL A 171 -1.35 10.27 -13.85
CA VAL A 171 0.01 10.78 -14.07
C VAL A 171 0.31 10.77 -15.57
N GLY A 172 0.79 11.91 -16.08
CA GLY A 172 1.21 12.07 -17.47
C GLY A 172 2.64 11.56 -17.70
N THR A 173 2.98 11.37 -18.97
CA THR A 173 4.31 10.90 -19.44
C THR A 173 5.48 11.56 -18.71
N GLY A 174 6.37 10.73 -18.17
CA GLY A 174 7.55 11.18 -17.42
C GLY A 174 7.32 11.51 -15.94
N GLY A 175 6.14 11.21 -15.38
CA GLY A 175 5.92 11.18 -13.93
C GLY A 175 5.73 12.53 -13.22
N ALA A 176 6.12 13.64 -13.86
CA ALA A 176 6.13 14.97 -13.26
C ALA A 176 4.79 15.73 -13.36
N VAL A 177 3.82 15.26 -14.15
CA VAL A 177 2.52 15.92 -14.35
C VAL A 177 1.41 15.08 -13.73
N ILE A 178 0.65 15.65 -12.81
CA ILE A 178 -0.46 15.00 -12.12
C ILE A 178 -1.78 15.66 -12.50
N TRP A 179 -2.79 14.85 -12.79
CA TRP A 179 -4.17 15.29 -12.98
C TRP A 179 -5.08 14.63 -11.95
N THR A 180 -5.94 15.43 -11.33
CA THR A 180 -6.97 15.00 -10.37
C THR A 180 -8.34 15.38 -10.89
N ASP A 181 -9.35 14.53 -10.71
CA ASP A 181 -10.72 15.00 -10.89
C ASP A 181 -11.04 16.12 -9.88
N SER A 182 -11.86 17.09 -10.28
CA SER A 182 -12.11 18.27 -9.45
C SER A 182 -13.23 18.07 -8.41
N CYS A 183 -13.66 16.83 -8.13
CA CYS A 183 -14.58 16.55 -7.04
C CYS A 183 -13.82 16.37 -5.71
N THR A 184 -12.54 15.99 -5.76
CA THR A 184 -11.62 16.03 -4.61
C THR A 184 -10.71 17.26 -4.70
N PRO A 185 -10.54 18.07 -3.64
CA PRO A 185 -9.57 19.16 -3.64
C PRO A 185 -8.14 18.65 -3.87
N VAL A 186 -7.37 19.31 -4.74
CA VAL A 186 -5.99 18.93 -5.09
C VAL A 186 -5.14 18.62 -3.86
N PHE A 187 -5.22 19.45 -2.82
CA PHE A 187 -4.48 19.24 -1.57
C PHE A 187 -4.79 17.87 -0.92
N GLU A 188 -6.05 17.44 -0.90
CA GLU A 188 -6.42 16.14 -0.31
C GLU A 188 -6.00 14.95 -1.19
N SER A 189 -6.00 15.12 -2.52
CA SER A 189 -5.45 14.11 -3.43
C SER A 189 -3.94 13.94 -3.25
N LEU A 190 -3.20 15.06 -3.19
CA LEU A 190 -1.76 15.07 -2.89
C LEU A 190 -1.47 14.49 -1.50
N ARG A 191 -2.23 14.90 -0.48
CA ARG A 191 -2.12 14.41 0.90
C ARG A 191 -2.27 12.90 0.98
N LYS A 192 -3.26 12.32 0.27
CA LYS A 192 -3.44 10.86 0.20
C LYS A 192 -2.24 10.20 -0.49
N ALA A 193 -1.90 10.66 -1.69
CA ALA A 193 -0.81 10.10 -2.50
C ALA A 193 0.58 10.15 -1.82
N LEU A 194 0.81 11.09 -0.89
CA LEU A 194 2.07 11.26 -0.17
C LEU A 194 2.11 10.60 1.23
N LEU A 195 0.96 10.51 1.92
CA LEU A 195 0.93 10.21 3.36
C LEU A 195 -0.02 9.06 3.76
N ASN A 196 -0.81 8.50 2.84
CA ASN A 196 -1.76 7.44 3.15
C ASN A 196 -1.12 6.04 3.06
N ALA A 197 -1.20 5.23 4.11
CA ALA A 197 -0.60 3.88 4.13
C ALA A 197 -1.21 2.97 3.05
N ASN A 198 -2.54 2.93 2.96
CA ASN A 198 -3.29 2.23 1.91
C ASN A 198 -2.93 2.68 0.47
N SER A 199 -2.44 3.92 0.29
CA SER A 199 -2.02 4.38 -1.02
C SER A 199 -0.71 3.74 -1.46
N ILE A 200 0.23 3.47 -0.54
CA ILE A 200 1.45 2.73 -0.85
C ILE A 200 1.15 1.25 -1.05
N GLU A 201 0.31 0.64 -0.20
CA GLU A 201 -0.22 -0.72 -0.37
C GLU A 201 -0.75 -0.95 -1.80
N TYR A 202 -1.77 -0.19 -2.21
CA TYR A 202 -2.38 -0.34 -3.54
C TYR A 202 -1.46 0.04 -4.71
N GLU A 203 -0.47 0.91 -4.50
CA GLU A 203 0.56 1.18 -5.52
C GLU A 203 1.33 -0.11 -5.85
N PHE A 204 1.75 -0.89 -4.85
CA PHE A 204 2.40 -2.18 -5.08
C PHE A 204 1.45 -3.27 -5.56
N GLU A 205 0.28 -3.41 -4.93
CA GLU A 205 -0.66 -4.51 -5.20
C GLU A 205 -1.42 -4.41 -6.53
N ILE A 206 -1.59 -3.19 -7.06
CA ILE A 206 -2.39 -2.92 -8.27
C ILE A 206 -1.50 -2.50 -9.43
N VAL A 207 -0.50 -1.64 -9.22
CA VAL A 207 0.31 -1.06 -10.30
C VAL A 207 1.65 -1.77 -10.45
N LEU A 208 2.42 -1.95 -9.36
CA LEU A 208 3.83 -2.34 -9.44
C LEU A 208 4.11 -3.85 -9.33
N LYS A 209 3.09 -4.70 -9.14
CA LYS A 209 3.20 -6.16 -8.98
C LYS A 209 3.70 -6.95 -10.21
N HIS A 210 4.19 -6.26 -11.23
CA HIS A 210 4.68 -6.82 -12.48
C HIS A 210 6.21 -6.84 -12.47
N GLN A 211 6.81 -8.01 -12.68
CA GLN A 211 8.28 -8.18 -12.72
C GLN A 211 8.87 -7.62 -14.03
N GLU A 212 8.04 -7.45 -15.04
CA GLU A 212 8.38 -6.99 -16.37
C GLU A 212 8.92 -5.54 -16.37
N PRO A 213 9.78 -5.14 -17.33
CA PRO A 213 10.25 -3.77 -17.44
C PRO A 213 9.11 -2.78 -17.69
N TYR A 214 9.14 -1.64 -17.00
CA TYR A 214 8.28 -0.50 -17.27
C TYR A 214 8.85 0.29 -18.47
N GLN A 215 8.07 0.48 -19.53
CA GLN A 215 8.45 1.17 -20.76
C GLN A 215 7.25 1.95 -21.33
N GLY A 216 7.47 3.19 -21.78
CA GLY A 216 6.43 3.99 -22.45
C GLY A 216 5.19 4.21 -21.57
N ASP A 217 5.42 4.55 -20.30
CA ASP A 217 4.39 4.75 -19.27
C ASP A 217 3.49 3.52 -18.98
N ARG A 218 3.94 2.30 -19.32
CA ARG A 218 3.22 1.05 -19.08
C ARG A 218 4.15 -0.10 -18.70
N TYR A 219 3.59 -1.17 -18.16
CA TYR A 219 4.26 -2.47 -18.11
C TYR A 219 4.15 -3.19 -19.47
N ALA A 220 5.21 -3.91 -19.83
CA ALA A 220 5.22 -4.76 -21.02
C ALA A 220 4.58 -6.12 -20.72
N CYS A 221 3.26 -6.19 -20.86
CA CYS A 221 2.44 -7.39 -20.72
C CYS A 221 2.42 -8.25 -22.00
#